data_AF-A0A151DX35-F1
#
_entry.id   AF-A0A151DX35-F1
#
_cell.length_a   1.000
_cell.length_b   1.000
_cell.length_c   1.000
_cell.angle_alpha   90.00
_cell.angle_beta   90.00
_cell.angle_gamma   90.00
#
_symmetry.space_group_name_H-M   'P 1'
#
loop_
_entity.id
_entity.type
_entity.pdbx_description
1 polymer ?
#
loop_
_entity_poly.entity_id
_entity_poly.type
_entity_poly.pdbx_seq_one_letter_code
_entity_poly.pdbx_strand_id
1 'polypeptide(L)'
;MDTTPIIVISATAIGLYMAWSIGANDVANSMATSVGSKALTYKQAVLIAGILTALGALLVGSHVAETVKSGIIKEEALCSTEPNILTIIIIGFLASLLAAAIWVTISTWREMPISTTHSIIGALVGFGLVQWGISCINWTELGFVASSWVLSPIAGCIIAFIIFKLIVKLIFSKEEPVESAKIVGPIIIGMTAFLIVTALFIKTKLSEICGITELYQVVVISTITFIIVSIISLILLKKIKARGLEDYKTVEKIFGKLQVITACYVAFSHGANDVANAMGPVAGVIDIAEKGSLGLTTGINPELLALGGIGIALGCVTWGRRVMRTVGGKITSLNHTRGFSVEFGAATTVLFASKLGMPISTSHTIVGAVIGVGLARGLAAIDMSIIKKIITSWVLTVPIAAITSALLFIGLKSIIL
;
A
#
# COMPACT_ATOMS: atom_id res chain seq x y z
N MET A 1 -30.55 7.34 26.14
CA MET A 1 -29.11 7.08 26.36
C MET A 1 -28.39 7.52 25.11
N ASP A 2 -27.31 8.28 25.25
CA ASP A 2 -26.46 8.64 24.11
C ASP A 2 -25.77 7.37 23.59
N THR A 3 -26.15 6.92 22.38
CA THR A 3 -25.60 5.71 21.74
C THR A 3 -24.28 5.97 21.02
N THR A 4 -23.88 7.23 20.90
CA THR A 4 -22.67 7.67 20.19
C THR A 4 -21.41 6.94 20.66
N PRO A 5 -21.13 6.81 21.98
CA PRO A 5 -19.92 6.10 22.44
C PRO A 5 -19.89 4.63 22.01
N ILE A 6 -21.05 3.96 22.04
CA ILE A 6 -21.15 2.53 21.66
C ILE A 6 -20.86 2.37 20.16
N ILE A 7 -21.39 3.26 19.32
CA ILE A 7 -21.17 3.25 17.87
C ILE A 7 -19.69 3.48 17.57
N VAL A 8 -19.08 4.49 18.18
CA VAL A 8 -17.66 4.83 17.96
C VAL A 8 -16.74 3.68 18.41
N ILE A 9 -16.99 3.09 19.58
CA ILE A 9 -16.22 1.93 20.07
C ILE A 9 -16.35 0.74 19.11
N SER A 10 -17.58 0.45 18.66
CA SER A 10 -17.84 -0.67 17.74
C SER A 10 -17.16 -0.47 16.39
N ALA A 11 -17.27 0.74 15.82
CA ALA A 11 -16.62 1.11 14.56
C ALA A 11 -15.11 1.01 14.67
N THR A 12 -14.54 1.53 15.76
CA THR A 12 -13.10 1.47 16.02
C THR A 12 -12.62 0.03 16.16
N ALA A 13 -13.35 -0.83 16.88
CA ALA A 13 -12.99 -2.24 17.04
C ALA A 13 -13.01 -3.01 15.71
N ILE A 14 -14.06 -2.80 14.89
CA ILE A 14 -14.20 -3.43 13.57
C ILE A 14 -13.14 -2.89 12.60
N GLY A 15 -12.87 -1.57 12.64
CA GLY A 15 -11.82 -0.93 11.87
C GLY A 15 -10.43 -1.45 12.23
N LEU A 16 -10.15 -1.65 13.52
CA LEU A 16 -8.92 -2.28 13.99
C LEU A 16 -8.79 -3.72 13.53
N TYR A 17 -9.89 -4.48 13.47
CA TYR A 17 -9.89 -5.82 12.89
C TYR A 17 -9.55 -5.78 11.38
N MET A 18 -10.14 -4.86 10.63
CA MET A 18 -9.79 -4.65 9.22
C MET A 18 -8.32 -4.25 9.08
N ALA A 19 -7.83 -3.28 9.84
CA ALA A 19 -6.43 -2.85 9.85
C ALA A 19 -5.47 -4.00 10.16
N TRP A 20 -5.79 -4.82 11.17
CA TRP A 20 -5.03 -6.02 11.50
C TRP A 20 -5.02 -7.02 10.33
N SER A 21 -6.15 -7.25 9.68
CA SER A 21 -6.24 -8.16 8.53
C SER A 21 -5.40 -7.67 7.34
N ILE A 22 -5.34 -6.35 7.12
CA ILE A 22 -4.50 -5.71 6.10
C ILE A 22 -3.02 -6.01 6.38
N GLY A 23 -2.53 -5.73 7.59
CA GLY A 23 -1.14 -6.01 7.92
C GLY A 23 -0.77 -7.48 7.84
N ALA A 24 -1.71 -8.36 8.20
CA ALA A 24 -1.52 -9.79 8.13
C ALA A 24 -1.37 -10.32 6.68
N ASN A 25 -2.10 -9.75 5.72
CA ASN A 25 -2.01 -10.15 4.31
C ASN A 25 -0.86 -9.44 3.59
N ASP A 26 -0.79 -8.12 3.74
CA ASP A 26 -0.04 -7.25 2.83
C ASP A 26 1.42 -7.01 3.23
N VAL A 27 1.86 -7.44 4.41
CA VAL A 27 3.29 -7.40 4.76
C VAL A 27 4.15 -8.16 3.74
N ALA A 28 3.56 -9.15 3.05
CA ALA A 28 4.23 -9.86 1.97
C ALA A 28 4.55 -8.93 0.78
N ASN A 29 3.71 -7.94 0.50
CA ASN A 29 3.88 -7.02 -0.62
C ASN A 29 5.12 -6.13 -0.45
N SER A 30 5.50 -5.81 0.80
CA SER A 30 6.67 -4.99 1.12
C SER A 30 7.94 -5.78 1.43
N MET A 31 7.81 -6.95 2.05
CA MET A 31 8.95 -7.65 2.66
C MET A 31 9.30 -8.99 2.03
N ALA A 32 8.42 -9.60 1.23
CA ALA A 32 8.66 -10.95 0.71
C ALA A 32 9.88 -11.02 -0.23
N THR A 33 10.13 -9.97 -1.00
CA THR A 33 11.32 -9.86 -1.88
C THR A 33 12.61 -9.80 -1.07
N SER A 34 12.63 -9.04 0.02
CA SER A 34 13.80 -8.90 0.91
C SER A 34 14.04 -10.12 1.80
N VAL A 35 12.99 -10.80 2.23
CA VAL A 35 13.11 -12.08 2.94
C VAL A 35 13.49 -13.21 1.98
N GLY A 36 12.91 -13.23 0.79
CA GLY A 36 13.19 -14.22 -0.25
C GLY A 36 14.62 -14.16 -0.78
N SER A 37 15.17 -12.95 -0.96
CA SER A 37 16.57 -12.74 -1.33
C SER A 37 17.56 -12.95 -0.19
N LYS A 38 17.06 -13.16 1.05
CA LYS A 38 17.84 -13.27 2.30
C LYS A 38 18.56 -11.98 2.70
N ALA A 39 18.10 -10.82 2.20
CA ALA A 39 18.56 -9.51 2.68
C ALA A 39 18.09 -9.23 4.12
N LEU A 40 16.89 -9.70 4.47
CA LEU A 40 16.32 -9.60 5.82
C LEU A 40 15.89 -10.97 6.35
N THR A 41 16.04 -11.15 7.66
CA THR A 41 15.33 -12.24 8.34
C THR A 41 13.85 -11.89 8.49
N TYR A 42 13.01 -12.91 8.59
CA TYR A 42 11.57 -12.73 8.81
C TYR A 42 11.26 -11.82 10.01
N LYS A 43 11.97 -12.01 11.14
CA LYS A 43 11.75 -11.21 12.36
C LYS A 43 12.07 -9.72 12.13
N GLN A 44 13.17 -9.43 11.44
CA GLN A 44 13.55 -8.06 11.10
C GLN A 44 12.52 -7.42 10.16
N ALA A 45 12.15 -8.15 9.11
CA ALA A 45 11.25 -7.65 8.08
C ALA A 45 9.90 -7.21 8.65
N VAL A 46 9.34 -8.01 9.55
CA VAL A 46 8.04 -7.73 10.16
C VAL A 46 8.08 -6.56 11.14
N LEU A 47 9.15 -6.44 11.93
CA LEU A 47 9.32 -5.29 12.84
C LEU A 47 9.48 -3.99 12.07
N ILE A 48 10.33 -4.00 11.03
CA ILE A 48 10.55 -2.86 10.14
C ILE A 48 9.24 -2.48 9.45
N ALA A 49 8.53 -3.47 8.89
CA ALA A 49 7.26 -3.23 8.22
C ALA A 49 6.24 -2.63 9.18
N GLY A 50 6.08 -3.17 10.39
CA GLY A 50 5.12 -2.64 11.37
C GLY A 50 5.35 -1.16 11.67
N ILE A 51 6.60 -0.76 11.95
CA ILE A 51 6.94 0.64 12.26
C ILE A 51 6.70 1.55 11.05
N LEU A 52 7.25 1.18 9.88
CA LEU A 52 7.20 2.06 8.72
C LEU A 52 5.81 2.16 8.11
N THR A 53 5.01 1.09 8.19
CA THR A 53 3.62 1.11 7.75
C THR A 53 2.79 2.02 8.65
N ALA A 54 3.00 1.98 9.96
CA ALA A 54 2.34 2.92 10.88
C ALA A 54 2.74 4.38 10.61
N LEU A 55 4.02 4.65 10.32
CA LEU A 55 4.49 5.98 9.95
C LEU A 55 3.91 6.46 8.62
N GLY A 56 3.84 5.59 7.60
CA GLY A 56 3.22 5.90 6.31
C GLY A 56 1.74 6.26 6.46
N ALA A 57 1.01 5.47 7.25
CA ALA A 57 -0.38 5.69 7.57
C ALA A 57 -0.61 7.07 8.22
N LEU A 58 0.18 7.42 9.24
CA LEU A 58 0.06 8.69 9.96
C LEU A 58 0.40 9.91 9.09
N LEU A 59 1.48 9.84 8.30
CA LEU A 59 2.04 11.01 7.63
C LEU A 59 1.41 11.31 6.27
N VAL A 60 0.88 10.30 5.58
CA VAL A 60 0.40 10.42 4.19
C VAL A 60 -1.00 9.86 3.98
N GLY A 61 -1.48 8.98 4.86
CA GLY A 61 -2.70 8.19 4.66
C GLY A 61 -4.03 8.96 4.58
N SER A 62 -4.06 10.23 4.95
CA SER A 62 -5.30 11.04 4.95
C SER A 62 -5.95 11.15 3.57
N HIS A 63 -5.16 11.38 2.52
CA HIS A 63 -5.64 11.65 1.17
C HIS A 63 -6.47 10.50 0.60
N VAL A 64 -5.97 9.27 0.70
CA VAL A 64 -6.68 8.08 0.20
C VAL A 64 -7.87 7.76 1.09
N ALA A 65 -7.72 7.97 2.40
CA ALA A 65 -8.78 7.70 3.37
C ALA A 65 -10.00 8.62 3.16
N GLU A 66 -9.80 9.87 2.72
CA GLU A 66 -10.87 10.78 2.30
C GLU A 66 -11.63 10.22 1.07
N THR A 67 -10.90 9.77 0.04
CA THR A 67 -11.52 9.14 -1.15
C THR A 67 -12.33 7.89 -0.79
N VAL A 68 -11.83 7.03 0.11
CA VAL A 68 -12.57 5.83 0.54
C VAL A 68 -13.79 6.20 1.40
N LYS A 69 -13.72 7.27 2.20
CA LYS A 69 -14.81 7.72 3.06
C LYS A 69 -16.03 8.20 2.27
N SER A 70 -15.82 9.04 1.24
CA SER A 70 -16.92 9.75 0.55
C SER A 70 -16.98 9.56 -0.96
N GLY A 71 -15.95 8.98 -1.58
CA GLY A 71 -15.86 8.92 -3.04
C GLY A 71 -16.80 7.91 -3.71
N ILE A 72 -17.16 6.83 -3.01
CA ILE A 72 -17.75 5.64 -3.65
C ILE A 72 -19.28 5.70 -3.76
N ILE A 73 -19.94 6.26 -2.75
CA ILE A 73 -21.41 6.43 -2.70
C ILE A 73 -21.71 7.91 -2.87
N LYS A 74 -22.65 8.25 -3.76
CA LYS A 74 -23.02 9.63 -4.05
C LYS A 74 -23.58 10.36 -2.84
N GLU A 75 -23.25 11.64 -2.75
CA GLU A 75 -23.69 12.53 -1.67
C GLU A 75 -25.22 12.62 -1.58
N GLU A 76 -25.93 12.65 -2.72
CA GLU A 76 -27.39 12.76 -2.71
C GLU A 76 -28.08 11.55 -2.08
N ALA A 77 -27.50 10.36 -2.20
CA ALA A 77 -28.02 9.16 -1.55
C ALA A 77 -27.81 9.22 -0.03
N LEU A 78 -26.70 9.80 0.40
CA LEU A 78 -26.35 10.00 1.81
C LEU A 78 -27.20 11.11 2.45
N CYS A 79 -27.72 12.04 1.64
CA CYS A 79 -28.65 13.11 2.04
C CYS A 79 -30.13 12.76 1.78
N SER A 80 -30.45 11.48 1.50
CA SER A 80 -31.83 11.07 1.30
C SER A 80 -32.69 11.32 2.56
N THR A 81 -33.96 11.64 2.36
CA THR A 81 -34.92 11.92 3.44
C THR A 81 -35.51 10.65 4.06
N GLU A 82 -34.85 9.50 3.87
CA GLU A 82 -35.31 8.23 4.42
C GLU A 82 -35.25 8.24 5.96
N PRO A 83 -36.26 7.68 6.64
CA PRO A 83 -36.19 7.48 8.08
C PRO A 83 -34.93 6.68 8.46
N ASN A 84 -34.22 7.11 9.50
CA ASN A 84 -33.02 6.45 10.02
C ASN A 84 -31.83 6.36 9.03
N ILE A 85 -31.76 7.26 8.03
CA ILE A 85 -30.68 7.27 7.02
C ILE A 85 -29.27 7.23 7.62
N LEU A 86 -29.01 7.98 8.70
CA LEU A 86 -27.72 7.99 9.37
C LEU A 86 -27.35 6.62 9.96
N THR A 87 -28.32 5.95 10.58
CA THR A 87 -28.16 4.58 11.09
C THR A 87 -27.91 3.59 9.97
N ILE A 88 -28.61 3.73 8.84
CA ILE A 88 -28.42 2.90 7.65
C ILE A 88 -26.98 3.02 7.12
N ILE A 89 -26.46 4.25 7.01
CA ILE A 89 -25.09 4.48 6.54
C ILE A 89 -24.06 3.90 7.52
N ILE A 90 -24.26 4.10 8.83
CA ILE A 90 -23.40 3.51 9.86
C ILE A 90 -23.36 1.99 9.71
N ILE A 91 -24.52 1.32 9.64
CA ILE A 91 -24.60 -0.13 9.46
C ILE A 91 -23.91 -0.56 8.15
N GLY A 92 -24.07 0.20 7.08
CA GLY A 92 -23.43 -0.04 5.79
C GLY A 92 -21.90 -0.02 5.85
N PHE A 93 -21.32 1.00 6.51
CA PHE A 93 -19.87 1.06 6.73
C PHE A 93 -19.37 -0.07 7.62
N LEU A 94 -20.07 -0.38 8.71
CA LEU A 94 -19.70 -1.49 9.60
C LEU A 94 -19.77 -2.84 8.88
N ALA A 95 -20.84 -3.09 8.12
CA ALA A 95 -21.00 -4.29 7.30
C ALA A 95 -19.88 -4.42 6.25
N SER A 96 -19.51 -3.30 5.62
CA SER A 96 -18.46 -3.27 4.59
C SER A 96 -17.09 -3.58 5.17
N LEU A 97 -16.74 -2.97 6.31
CA LEU A 97 -15.50 -3.27 7.03
C LEU A 97 -15.44 -4.74 7.45
N LEU A 98 -16.53 -5.26 8.01
CA LEU A 98 -16.59 -6.64 8.49
C LEU A 98 -16.47 -7.64 7.33
N ALA A 99 -17.18 -7.40 6.22
CA ALA A 99 -17.12 -8.21 5.02
C ALA A 99 -15.70 -8.27 4.44
N ALA A 100 -15.06 -7.10 4.28
CA ALA A 100 -13.71 -7.00 3.78
C ALA A 100 -12.72 -7.70 4.73
N ALA A 101 -12.80 -7.45 6.04
CA ALA A 101 -11.91 -8.04 7.04
C ALA A 101 -12.04 -9.57 7.10
N ILE A 102 -13.26 -10.11 7.02
CA ILE A 102 -13.51 -11.56 6.96
C ILE A 102 -12.86 -12.16 5.71
N TRP A 103 -13.09 -11.56 4.54
CA TRP A 103 -12.52 -12.04 3.28
C TRP A 103 -10.98 -12.01 3.28
N VAL A 104 -10.39 -10.92 3.78
CA VAL A 104 -8.94 -10.78 3.91
C VAL A 104 -8.38 -11.78 4.91
N THR A 105 -9.06 -12.02 6.03
CA THR A 105 -8.65 -13.01 7.04
C THR A 105 -8.69 -14.43 6.49
N ILE A 106 -9.76 -14.81 5.78
CA ILE A 106 -9.88 -16.13 5.13
C ILE A 106 -8.79 -16.31 4.07
N SER A 107 -8.56 -15.28 3.25
CA SER A 107 -7.51 -15.30 2.22
C SER A 107 -6.12 -15.44 2.83
N THR A 108 -5.85 -14.71 3.92
CA THR A 108 -4.61 -14.80 4.70
C THR A 108 -4.41 -16.18 5.30
N TRP A 109 -5.48 -16.78 5.83
CA TRP A 109 -5.45 -18.13 6.38
C TRP A 109 -5.11 -19.17 5.30
N ARG A 110 -5.59 -18.96 4.08
CA ARG A 110 -5.23 -19.75 2.88
C ARG A 110 -3.91 -19.33 2.22
N GLU A 111 -3.15 -18.42 2.83
CA GLU A 111 -1.87 -17.91 2.34
C GLU A 111 -1.96 -17.28 0.94
N MET A 112 -3.12 -16.71 0.62
CA MET A 112 -3.41 -16.07 -0.66
C MET A 112 -3.17 -14.55 -0.55
N PRO A 113 -2.25 -13.98 -1.36
CA PRO A 113 -2.15 -12.53 -1.48
C PRO A 113 -3.38 -12.03 -2.26
N ILE A 114 -4.14 -11.12 -1.66
CA ILE A 114 -5.32 -10.50 -2.28
C ILE A 114 -5.26 -8.99 -2.13
N SER A 115 -6.09 -8.27 -2.88
CA SER A 115 -6.20 -6.81 -2.73
C SER A 115 -7.18 -6.44 -1.62
N THR A 116 -6.66 -5.84 -0.54
CA THR A 116 -7.47 -5.30 0.55
C THR A 116 -8.30 -4.09 0.08
N THR A 117 -7.74 -3.27 -0.79
CA THR A 117 -8.43 -2.13 -1.45
C THR A 117 -9.63 -2.59 -2.28
N HIS A 118 -9.47 -3.63 -3.11
CA HIS A 118 -10.59 -4.20 -3.85
C HIS A 118 -11.67 -4.75 -2.92
N SER A 119 -11.25 -5.34 -1.79
CA SER A 119 -12.16 -5.91 -0.81
C SER A 119 -13.05 -4.84 -0.20
N ILE A 120 -12.48 -3.72 0.28
CA ILE A 120 -13.30 -2.67 0.88
C ILE A 120 -14.13 -1.91 -0.14
N ILE A 121 -13.58 -1.57 -1.31
CA ILE A 121 -14.33 -0.85 -2.36
C ILE A 121 -15.47 -1.74 -2.87
N GLY A 122 -15.23 -3.03 -3.10
CA GLY A 122 -16.28 -3.98 -3.47
C GLY A 122 -17.35 -4.09 -2.39
N ALA A 123 -16.96 -4.15 -1.12
CA ALA A 123 -17.88 -4.20 0.00
C ALA A 123 -18.77 -2.94 0.10
N LEU A 124 -18.20 -1.74 -0.08
CA LEU A 124 -18.95 -0.47 -0.12
C LEU A 124 -19.95 -0.42 -1.28
N VAL A 125 -19.53 -0.86 -2.48
CA VAL A 125 -20.41 -0.98 -3.64
C VAL A 125 -21.55 -1.95 -3.36
N GLY A 126 -21.26 -3.12 -2.76
CA GLY A 126 -22.28 -4.12 -2.42
C GLY A 126 -23.36 -3.59 -1.47
N PHE A 127 -22.96 -2.87 -0.43
CA PHE A 127 -23.88 -2.17 0.47
C PHE A 127 -24.72 -1.13 -0.29
N GLY A 128 -24.08 -0.23 -1.04
CA GLY A 128 -24.77 0.83 -1.77
C GLY A 128 -25.81 0.28 -2.76
N LEU A 129 -25.45 -0.77 -3.51
CA LEU A 129 -26.34 -1.43 -4.46
C LEU A 129 -27.58 -2.04 -3.80
N VAL A 130 -27.44 -2.66 -2.62
CA VAL A 130 -28.59 -3.25 -1.92
C VAL A 130 -29.51 -2.19 -1.35
N GLN A 131 -28.96 -1.10 -0.81
CA GLN A 131 -29.76 -0.08 -0.15
C GLN A 131 -30.45 0.87 -1.14
N TRP A 132 -29.74 1.36 -2.17
CA TRP A 132 -30.25 2.40 -3.07
C TRP A 132 -30.10 2.07 -4.58
N GLY A 133 -29.65 0.87 -4.92
CA GLY A 133 -29.52 0.43 -6.31
C GLY A 133 -28.35 1.06 -7.06
N ILE A 134 -28.34 0.89 -8.38
CA ILE A 134 -27.23 1.29 -9.27
C ILE A 134 -27.04 2.82 -9.33
N SER A 135 -28.10 3.60 -9.11
CA SER A 135 -28.10 5.06 -9.25
C SER A 135 -27.31 5.80 -8.17
N CYS A 136 -27.10 5.18 -7.00
CA CYS A 136 -26.40 5.80 -5.87
C CYS A 136 -24.87 5.64 -5.92
N ILE A 137 -24.35 4.79 -6.81
CA ILE A 137 -22.92 4.57 -6.93
C ILE A 137 -22.32 5.73 -7.73
N ASN A 138 -21.23 6.30 -7.22
CA ASN A 138 -20.47 7.31 -7.96
C ASN A 138 -19.63 6.63 -9.04
N TRP A 139 -20.23 6.40 -10.21
CA TRP A 139 -19.57 5.72 -11.34
C TRP A 139 -18.35 6.47 -11.89
N THR A 140 -18.32 7.79 -11.75
CA THR A 140 -17.17 8.60 -12.16
C THR A 140 -15.97 8.30 -11.27
N GLU A 141 -16.16 8.39 -9.95
CA GLU A 141 -15.08 8.11 -8.98
C GLU A 141 -14.70 6.63 -9.00
N LEU A 142 -15.68 5.72 -9.03
CA LEU A 142 -15.42 4.28 -9.14
C LEU A 142 -14.67 3.94 -10.44
N GLY A 143 -14.96 4.65 -11.54
CA GLY A 143 -14.23 4.54 -12.80
C GLY A 143 -12.77 5.00 -12.67
N PHE A 144 -12.53 6.11 -11.97
CA PHE A 144 -11.18 6.59 -11.65
C PHE A 144 -10.41 5.58 -10.79
N VAL A 145 -11.03 5.08 -9.72
CA VAL A 145 -10.51 4.01 -8.86
C VAL A 145 -10.20 2.75 -9.68
N ALA A 146 -11.13 2.28 -10.51
CA ALA A 146 -10.92 1.10 -11.34
C ALA A 146 -9.79 1.30 -12.38
N SER A 147 -9.66 2.50 -12.95
CA SER A 147 -8.56 2.83 -13.85
C SER A 147 -7.21 2.73 -13.13
N SER A 148 -7.14 3.19 -11.88
CA SER A 148 -5.93 3.13 -11.06
C SER A 148 -5.47 1.68 -10.81
N TRP A 149 -6.41 0.73 -10.70
CA TRP A 149 -6.12 -0.70 -10.49
C TRP A 149 -5.46 -1.36 -11.71
N VAL A 150 -5.66 -0.79 -12.90
CA VAL A 150 -5.01 -1.22 -14.15
C VAL A 150 -3.71 -0.45 -14.37
N LEU A 151 -3.72 0.87 -14.13
CA LEU A 151 -2.58 1.73 -14.37
C LEU A 151 -1.44 1.48 -13.38
N SER A 152 -1.72 1.17 -12.11
CA SER A 152 -0.69 0.97 -11.10
C SER A 152 0.22 -0.24 -11.37
N PRO A 153 -0.25 -1.46 -11.72
CA PRO A 153 0.64 -2.55 -12.12
C PRO A 153 1.44 -2.22 -13.39
N ILE A 154 0.87 -1.47 -14.34
CA ILE A 154 1.58 -1.06 -15.56
C ILE A 154 2.70 -0.07 -15.21
N ALA A 155 2.43 0.94 -14.39
CA ALA A 155 3.42 1.90 -13.92
C ALA A 155 4.54 1.19 -13.14
N GLY A 156 4.20 0.30 -12.21
CA GLY A 156 5.15 -0.52 -11.47
C GLY A 156 6.02 -1.37 -12.41
N CYS A 157 5.41 -1.99 -13.42
CA CYS A 157 6.10 -2.75 -14.46
C CYS A 157 7.11 -1.90 -15.24
N ILE A 158 6.67 -0.74 -15.74
CA ILE A 158 7.51 0.16 -16.55
C ILE A 158 8.69 0.69 -15.72
N ILE A 159 8.43 1.19 -14.51
CA ILE A 159 9.47 1.76 -13.66
C ILE A 159 10.49 0.67 -13.28
N ALA A 160 10.02 -0.50 -12.84
CA ALA A 160 10.92 -1.59 -12.45
C ALA A 160 11.74 -2.13 -13.65
N PHE A 161 11.13 -2.21 -14.84
CA PHE A 161 11.82 -2.57 -16.09
C PHE A 161 12.94 -1.57 -16.40
N ILE A 162 12.63 -0.27 -16.38
CA ILE A 162 13.60 0.80 -16.70
C ILE A 162 14.75 0.77 -15.70
N ILE A 163 14.46 0.75 -14.39
CA ILE A 163 15.48 0.74 -13.34
C ILE A 163 16.37 -0.50 -13.46
N PHE A 164 15.79 -1.68 -13.69
CA PHE A 164 16.59 -2.89 -13.84
C PHE A 164 17.46 -2.84 -15.10
N LYS A 165 16.94 -2.37 -16.25
CA LYS A 165 17.73 -2.18 -17.46
C LYS A 165 18.86 -1.17 -17.28
N LEU A 166 18.62 -0.09 -16.55
CA LEU A 166 19.66 0.89 -16.20
C LEU A 166 20.75 0.26 -15.33
N ILE A 167 20.39 -0.52 -14.31
CA ILE A 167 21.36 -1.25 -13.47
C ILE A 167 22.20 -2.21 -14.32
N VAL A 168 21.56 -2.99 -15.21
CA VAL A 168 22.27 -3.91 -16.10
C VAL A 168 23.22 -3.16 -17.04
N LYS A 169 22.75 -2.08 -17.68
CA LYS A 169 23.54 -1.31 -18.65
C LYS A 169 24.68 -0.53 -18.00
N LEU A 170 24.44 0.10 -16.87
CA LEU A 170 25.37 1.02 -16.22
C LEU A 170 26.34 0.32 -15.26
N ILE A 171 25.99 -0.85 -14.73
CA ILE A 171 26.81 -1.59 -13.77
C ILE A 171 27.28 -2.92 -14.36
N PHE A 172 26.37 -3.82 -14.70
CA PHE A 172 26.75 -5.20 -15.06
C PHE A 172 27.33 -5.38 -16.47
N SER A 173 27.04 -4.46 -17.40
CA SER A 173 27.57 -4.50 -18.77
C SER A 173 28.93 -3.80 -18.90
N LYS A 174 29.53 -3.38 -17.78
CA LYS A 174 30.84 -2.72 -17.74
C LYS A 174 31.94 -3.73 -17.48
N GLU A 175 33.14 -3.44 -17.99
CA GLU A 175 34.34 -4.27 -17.79
C GLU A 175 34.66 -4.45 -16.31
N GLU A 176 34.48 -3.39 -15.51
CA GLU A 176 34.64 -3.39 -14.06
C GLU A 176 33.30 -3.05 -13.35
N PRO A 177 32.43 -4.04 -13.11
CA PRO A 177 31.12 -3.82 -12.49
C PRO A 177 31.19 -3.22 -11.08
N VAL A 178 32.21 -3.58 -10.29
CA VAL A 178 32.35 -3.08 -8.92
C VAL A 178 32.69 -1.59 -8.91
N GLU A 179 33.63 -1.13 -9.75
CA GLU A 179 33.94 0.29 -9.87
C GLU A 179 32.74 1.08 -10.42
N SER A 180 32.04 0.51 -11.40
CA SER A 180 30.80 1.10 -11.92
C SER A 180 29.71 1.22 -10.85
N ALA A 181 29.55 0.20 -9.99
CA ALA A 181 28.61 0.24 -8.87
C ALA A 181 28.97 1.31 -7.84
N LYS A 182 30.26 1.60 -7.62
CA LYS A 182 30.69 2.68 -6.71
C LYS A 182 30.36 4.08 -7.22
N ILE A 183 30.25 4.25 -8.54
CA ILE A 183 29.93 5.53 -9.17
C ILE A 183 28.40 5.69 -9.33
N VAL A 184 27.74 4.66 -9.85
CA VAL A 184 26.30 4.70 -10.19
C VAL A 184 25.43 4.44 -8.95
N GLY A 185 25.87 3.56 -8.05
CA GLY A 185 25.14 3.20 -6.84
C GLY A 185 24.76 4.41 -5.97
N PRO A 186 25.68 5.34 -5.65
CA PRO A 186 25.36 6.55 -4.91
C PRO A 186 24.22 7.38 -5.51
N ILE A 187 24.19 7.52 -6.84
CA ILE A 187 23.15 8.27 -7.54
C ILE A 187 21.78 7.60 -7.39
N ILE A 188 21.73 6.27 -7.55
CA ILE A 188 20.48 5.50 -7.38
C ILE A 188 19.93 5.64 -5.95
N ILE A 189 20.82 5.59 -4.95
CA ILE A 189 20.45 5.68 -3.53
C ILE A 189 20.01 7.10 -3.19
N GLY A 190 20.75 8.10 -3.66
CA GLY A 190 20.36 9.50 -3.54
C GLY A 190 18.98 9.75 -4.16
N MET A 191 18.72 9.21 -5.35
CA MET A 191 17.42 9.37 -6.03
C MET A 191 16.29 8.71 -5.26
N THR A 192 16.56 7.57 -4.63
CA THR A 192 15.59 6.91 -3.74
C THR A 192 15.27 7.81 -2.54
N ALA A 193 16.29 8.37 -1.89
CA ALA A 193 16.10 9.30 -0.77
C ALA A 193 15.36 10.59 -1.20
N PHE A 194 15.69 11.12 -2.38
CA PHE A 194 14.99 12.27 -2.98
C PHE A 194 13.48 12.00 -3.05
N LEU A 195 13.07 10.88 -3.66
CA LEU A 195 11.65 10.55 -3.84
C LEU A 195 10.94 10.34 -2.50
N ILE A 196 11.59 9.69 -1.54
CA ILE A 196 11.05 9.51 -0.19
C ILE A 196 10.81 10.87 0.47
N VAL A 197 11.81 11.75 0.49
CA VAL A 197 11.69 13.07 1.13
C VAL A 197 10.67 13.93 0.42
N THR A 198 10.68 13.96 -0.91
CA THR A 198 9.67 14.68 -1.70
C THR A 198 8.27 14.22 -1.31
N ALA A 199 8.04 12.91 -1.23
CA ALA A 199 6.74 12.39 -0.83
C ALA A 199 6.40 12.65 0.64
N LEU A 200 7.37 12.71 1.55
CA LEU A 200 7.13 13.06 2.95
C LEU A 200 6.70 14.51 3.14
N PHE A 201 7.07 15.42 2.24
CA PHE A 201 6.79 16.85 2.38
C PHE A 201 5.76 17.41 1.37
N ILE A 202 5.52 16.77 0.22
CA ILE A 202 4.43 17.26 -0.67
C ILE A 202 3.08 17.06 0.01
N LYS A 203 2.42 18.17 0.38
CA LYS A 203 1.05 18.21 0.92
C LYS A 203 0.83 17.25 2.09
N THR A 204 1.77 17.17 3.03
CA THR A 204 1.60 16.38 4.25
C THR A 204 1.44 17.26 5.47
N LYS A 205 0.86 16.68 6.52
CA LYS A 205 0.87 17.29 7.85
C LYS A 205 2.28 17.53 8.38
N LEU A 206 3.25 16.67 8.01
CA LEU A 206 4.65 16.90 8.35
C LEU A 206 5.17 18.20 7.74
N SER A 207 4.79 18.49 6.50
CA SER A 207 5.15 19.74 5.83
C SER A 207 4.60 20.96 6.56
N GLU A 208 3.34 20.89 7.02
CA GLU A 208 2.72 21.95 7.82
C GLU A 208 3.44 22.16 9.15
N ILE A 209 3.73 21.07 9.88
CA ILE A 209 4.46 21.12 11.17
C ILE A 209 5.85 21.74 11.00
N CYS A 210 6.54 21.42 9.91
CA CYS A 210 7.88 21.94 9.63
C CYS A 210 7.88 23.33 8.98
N GLY A 211 6.71 23.94 8.73
CA GLY A 211 6.60 25.24 8.06
C GLY A 211 7.03 25.21 6.59
N ILE A 212 7.01 24.04 5.96
CA ILE A 212 7.35 23.83 4.55
C ILE A 212 6.04 23.85 3.76
N THR A 213 5.64 25.00 3.26
CA THR A 213 4.35 25.15 2.55
C THR A 213 4.53 25.19 1.04
N GLU A 214 5.69 25.66 0.58
CA GLU A 214 5.94 25.93 -0.83
C GLU A 214 6.64 24.76 -1.53
N LEU A 215 6.22 24.48 -2.78
CA LEU A 215 6.79 23.38 -3.56
C LEU A 215 8.31 23.52 -3.75
N TYR A 216 8.82 24.75 -3.91
CA TYR A 216 10.25 24.98 -4.08
C TYR A 216 11.04 24.54 -2.84
N GLN A 217 10.51 24.73 -1.62
CA GLN A 217 11.17 24.33 -0.38
C GLN A 217 11.29 22.80 -0.30
N VAL A 218 10.23 22.09 -0.70
CA VAL A 218 10.25 20.62 -0.77
C VAL A 218 11.32 20.12 -1.75
N VAL A 219 11.40 20.73 -2.94
CA VAL A 219 12.41 20.38 -3.95
C VAL A 219 13.82 20.67 -3.43
N VAL A 220 14.04 21.81 -2.77
CA VAL A 220 15.34 22.18 -2.19
C VAL A 220 15.77 21.17 -1.12
N ILE A 221 14.91 20.84 -0.16
CA ILE A 221 15.23 19.88 0.91
C ILE A 221 15.47 18.47 0.36
N SER A 222 14.65 18.06 -0.62
CA SER A 222 14.83 16.77 -1.30
C SER A 222 16.16 16.71 -2.06
N THR A 223 16.54 17.81 -2.72
CA THR A 223 17.82 17.92 -3.45
C THR A 223 19.02 17.94 -2.50
N ILE A 224 18.93 18.65 -1.37
CA ILE A 224 19.97 18.62 -0.33
C ILE A 224 20.12 17.19 0.21
N THR A 225 19.02 16.52 0.49
CA THR A 225 19.04 15.13 0.97
C THR A 225 19.64 14.19 -0.08
N PHE A 226 19.28 14.36 -1.36
CA PHE A 226 19.90 13.63 -2.47
C PHE A 226 21.42 13.76 -2.46
N ILE A 227 21.95 14.98 -2.35
CA ILE A 227 23.38 15.25 -2.35
C ILE A 227 24.06 14.60 -1.13
N ILE A 228 23.52 14.83 0.07
CA ILE A 228 24.08 14.30 1.31
C ILE A 228 24.12 12.77 1.29
N VAL A 229 22.99 12.13 0.96
CA VAL A 229 22.89 10.66 0.92
C VAL A 229 23.79 10.08 -0.17
N SER A 230 23.90 10.74 -1.33
CA SER A 230 24.82 10.32 -2.39
C SER A 230 26.28 10.40 -1.94
N ILE A 231 26.69 11.49 -1.28
CA ILE A 231 28.06 11.65 -0.77
C ILE A 231 28.38 10.59 0.28
N ILE A 232 27.49 10.38 1.26
CA ILE A 232 27.67 9.36 2.29
C ILE A 232 27.79 7.98 1.64
N SER A 233 26.89 7.66 0.71
CA SER A 233 26.93 6.39 -0.02
C SER A 233 28.24 6.21 -0.78
N LEU A 234 28.72 7.24 -1.47
CA LEU A 234 29.98 7.22 -2.20
C LEU A 234 31.16 6.91 -1.26
N ILE A 235 31.20 7.53 -0.07
CA ILE A 235 32.24 7.25 0.95
C ILE A 235 32.16 5.79 1.43
N LEU A 236 30.96 5.26 1.65
CA LEU A 236 30.77 3.89 2.11
C LEU A 236 31.14 2.85 1.02
N LEU A 237 30.77 3.09 -0.23
CA LEU A 237 31.03 2.18 -1.34
C LEU A 237 32.50 2.21 -1.78
N LYS A 238 33.21 3.34 -1.64
CA LYS A 238 34.66 3.42 -1.89
C LYS A 238 35.48 2.41 -1.07
N LYS A 239 35.01 2.03 0.11
CA LYS A 239 35.70 1.06 0.99
C LYS A 239 35.63 -0.39 0.48
N ILE A 240 34.81 -0.67 -0.53
CA ILE A 240 34.64 -2.01 -1.09
C ILE A 240 35.73 -2.27 -2.12
N LYS A 241 36.42 -3.40 -2.03
CA LYS A 241 37.45 -3.79 -3.02
C LYS A 241 36.86 -4.73 -4.06
N ALA A 242 37.22 -4.51 -5.33
CA ALA A 242 36.95 -5.46 -6.41
C ALA A 242 37.70 -6.78 -6.12
N ARG A 243 37.11 -7.91 -6.52
CA ARG A 243 37.65 -9.26 -6.29
C ARG A 243 37.73 -10.08 -7.58
N GLY A 244 37.64 -9.44 -8.74
CA GLY A 244 37.75 -10.09 -10.05
C GLY A 244 36.59 -11.06 -10.29
N LEU A 245 36.85 -12.38 -10.18
CA LEU A 245 35.86 -13.44 -10.42
C LEU A 245 34.61 -13.36 -9.53
N GLU A 246 34.68 -12.66 -8.39
CA GLU A 246 33.54 -12.46 -7.48
C GLU A 246 32.83 -11.10 -7.63
N ASP A 247 33.13 -10.33 -8.68
CA ASP A 247 32.60 -8.98 -8.83
C ASP A 247 31.07 -8.93 -8.90
N TYR A 248 30.45 -9.89 -9.60
CA TYR A 248 28.99 -10.02 -9.63
C TYR A 248 28.41 -10.22 -8.22
N LYS A 249 28.98 -11.12 -7.41
CA LYS A 249 28.56 -11.37 -6.03
C LYS A 249 28.78 -10.13 -5.15
N THR A 250 29.83 -9.37 -5.42
CA THR A 250 30.17 -8.16 -4.68
C THR A 250 29.15 -7.06 -4.94
N VAL A 251 28.78 -6.84 -6.20
CA VAL A 251 27.70 -5.92 -6.58
C VAL A 251 26.37 -6.35 -5.95
N GLU A 252 26.03 -7.63 -6.02
CA GLU A 252 24.82 -8.15 -5.38
C GLU A 252 24.83 -7.95 -3.85
N LYS A 253 25.96 -8.06 -3.16
CA LYS A 253 26.06 -7.75 -1.72
C LYS A 253 25.82 -6.26 -1.43
N ILE A 254 26.24 -5.36 -2.31
CA ILE A 254 25.92 -3.93 -2.20
C ILE A 254 24.42 -3.75 -2.30
N PHE A 255 23.81 -4.27 -3.37
CA PHE A 255 22.37 -4.17 -3.58
C PHE A 255 21.55 -4.86 -2.50
N GLY A 256 22.06 -5.89 -1.83
CA GLY A 256 21.39 -6.50 -0.68
C GLY A 256 21.14 -5.50 0.45
N LYS A 257 22.10 -4.59 0.72
CA LYS A 257 21.91 -3.52 1.70
C LYS A 257 20.95 -2.44 1.19
N LEU A 258 20.99 -2.13 -0.10
CA LEU A 258 20.10 -1.14 -0.70
C LEU A 258 18.66 -1.64 -0.76
N GLN A 259 18.51 -2.94 -0.98
CA GLN A 259 17.22 -3.62 -0.98
C GLN A 259 16.52 -3.45 0.38
N VAL A 260 17.26 -3.49 1.50
CA VAL A 260 16.66 -3.19 2.82
C VAL A 260 16.06 -1.78 2.85
N ILE A 261 16.73 -0.79 2.26
CA ILE A 261 16.23 0.59 2.20
C ILE A 261 14.99 0.69 1.31
N THR A 262 14.96 -0.01 0.16
CA THR A 262 13.77 -0.03 -0.69
C THR A 262 12.62 -0.82 -0.08
N ALA A 263 12.87 -1.87 0.70
CA ALA A 263 11.83 -2.56 1.46
C ALA A 263 11.20 -1.64 2.51
N CYS A 264 12.02 -0.81 3.17
CA CYS A 264 11.53 0.26 4.04
C CYS A 264 10.64 1.24 3.26
N TYR A 265 11.05 1.62 2.05
CA TYR A 265 10.28 2.51 1.18
C TYR A 265 8.92 1.91 0.80
N VAL A 266 8.88 0.61 0.43
CA VAL A 266 7.62 -0.09 0.12
C VAL A 266 6.73 -0.14 1.36
N ALA A 267 7.24 -0.53 2.53
CA ALA A 267 6.44 -0.59 3.76
C ALA A 267 5.84 0.77 4.14
N PHE A 268 6.61 1.85 3.99
CA PHE A 268 6.10 3.20 4.18
C PHE A 268 4.98 3.54 3.19
N SER A 269 5.21 3.31 1.89
CA SER A 269 4.20 3.58 0.86
C SER A 269 2.93 2.74 1.02
N HIS A 270 3.08 1.51 1.51
CA HIS A 270 1.99 0.58 1.82
C HIS A 270 1.06 1.17 2.87
N GLY A 271 1.62 1.61 4.01
CA GLY A 271 0.83 2.25 5.06
C GLY A 271 0.14 3.52 4.61
N ALA A 272 0.80 4.30 3.75
CA ALA A 272 0.27 5.52 3.19
C ALA A 272 -0.95 5.31 2.26
N ASN A 273 -1.10 4.15 1.63
CA ASN A 273 -2.27 3.84 0.80
C ASN A 273 -3.32 3.05 1.59
N ASP A 274 -2.90 1.97 2.26
CA ASP A 274 -3.82 0.91 2.68
C ASP A 274 -4.50 1.20 4.03
N VAL A 275 -4.02 2.17 4.83
CA VAL A 275 -4.74 2.59 6.05
C VAL A 275 -6.15 3.11 5.75
N ALA A 276 -6.33 3.69 4.57
CA ALA A 276 -7.61 4.18 4.06
C ALA A 276 -8.69 3.10 4.06
N ASN A 277 -8.30 1.85 3.77
CA ASN A 277 -9.22 0.73 3.65
C ASN A 277 -9.89 0.36 4.97
N ALA A 278 -9.28 0.75 6.09
CA ALA A 278 -9.86 0.58 7.43
C ALA A 278 -10.39 1.89 7.98
N MET A 279 -9.58 2.96 7.96
CA MET A 279 -9.90 4.20 8.68
C MET A 279 -10.79 5.15 7.89
N GLY A 280 -10.91 5.01 6.57
CA GLY A 280 -11.87 5.79 5.77
C GLY A 280 -13.32 5.54 6.20
N PRO A 281 -13.81 4.29 6.19
CA PRO A 281 -15.15 3.97 6.66
C PRO A 281 -15.37 4.25 8.15
N VAL A 282 -14.36 4.02 9.02
CA VAL A 282 -14.46 4.38 10.45
C VAL A 282 -14.62 5.88 10.64
N ALA A 283 -13.85 6.70 9.91
CA ALA A 283 -14.01 8.15 9.93
C ALA A 283 -15.42 8.56 9.50
N GLY A 284 -15.98 7.91 8.49
CA GLY A 284 -17.37 8.14 8.07
C GLY A 284 -18.39 7.84 9.17
N VAL A 285 -18.23 6.73 9.90
CA VAL A 285 -19.09 6.38 11.04
C VAL A 285 -18.96 7.41 12.17
N ILE A 286 -17.74 7.83 12.51
CA ILE A 286 -17.49 8.81 13.58
C ILE A 286 -18.08 10.18 13.20
N ASP A 287 -17.87 10.64 11.96
CA ASP A 287 -18.45 11.89 11.47
C ASP A 287 -19.97 11.90 11.63
N ILE A 288 -20.64 10.82 11.23
CA ILE A 288 -22.10 10.70 11.34
C ILE A 288 -22.54 10.64 12.81
N ALA A 289 -21.85 9.85 13.64
CA ALA A 289 -22.23 9.65 15.04
C ALA A 289 -22.07 10.94 15.87
N GLU A 290 -21.01 11.71 15.64
CA GLU A 290 -20.72 12.92 16.44
C GLU A 290 -21.33 14.19 15.85
N LYS A 291 -21.34 14.33 14.51
CA LYS A 291 -21.75 15.58 13.83
C LYS A 291 -23.13 15.47 13.17
N GLY A 292 -23.75 14.30 13.16
CA GLY A 292 -25.05 14.06 12.53
C GLY A 292 -25.03 14.15 11.00
N SER A 293 -23.85 14.20 10.37
CA SER A 293 -23.68 14.29 8.93
C SER A 293 -22.33 13.71 8.52
N LEU A 294 -22.21 13.22 7.29
CA LEU A 294 -20.92 12.81 6.76
C LEU A 294 -20.09 14.07 6.47
N GLY A 295 -18.96 14.24 7.16
CA GLY A 295 -18.07 15.39 7.01
C GLY A 295 -17.29 15.32 5.71
N LEU A 296 -17.92 15.60 4.57
CA LEU A 296 -17.35 15.46 3.22
C LEU A 296 -16.06 16.28 3.01
N THR A 297 -15.90 17.37 3.75
CA THR A 297 -14.74 18.28 3.69
C THR A 297 -13.89 18.29 4.95
N THR A 298 -14.34 17.64 6.03
CA THR A 298 -13.56 17.55 7.26
C THR A 298 -12.54 16.42 7.11
N GLY A 299 -11.27 16.80 6.95
CA GLY A 299 -10.16 15.85 6.85
C GLY A 299 -10.12 14.88 8.03
N ILE A 300 -9.43 13.75 7.84
CA ILE A 300 -9.45 12.65 8.80
C ILE A 300 -8.54 12.94 10.00
N ASN A 301 -9.03 12.66 11.21
CA ASN A 301 -8.26 12.84 12.44
C ASN A 301 -6.97 11.98 12.40
N PRO A 302 -5.77 12.58 12.55
CA PRO A 302 -4.51 11.84 12.57
C PRO A 302 -4.42 10.76 13.65
N GLU A 303 -5.10 10.92 14.79
CA GLU A 303 -5.12 9.92 15.85
C GLU A 303 -5.80 8.63 15.37
N LEU A 304 -6.85 8.75 14.55
CA LEU A 304 -7.51 7.62 13.93
C LEU A 304 -6.58 6.93 12.91
N LEU A 305 -5.84 7.70 12.10
CA LEU A 305 -4.85 7.14 11.18
C LEU A 305 -3.71 6.44 11.93
N ALA A 306 -3.25 7.01 13.05
CA ALA A 306 -2.24 6.39 13.92
C ALA A 306 -2.75 5.05 14.47
N LEU A 307 -4.00 5.02 14.94
CA LEU A 307 -4.65 3.82 15.45
C LEU A 307 -4.77 2.73 14.37
N GLY A 308 -5.18 3.11 13.15
CA GLY A 308 -5.17 2.22 11.98
C GLY A 308 -3.77 1.69 11.66
N GLY A 309 -2.76 2.55 11.70
CA GLY A 309 -1.35 2.18 11.52
C GLY A 309 -0.87 1.16 12.56
N ILE A 310 -1.26 1.33 13.84
CA ILE A 310 -0.99 0.36 14.91
C ILE A 310 -1.69 -0.97 14.62
N GLY A 311 -2.95 -0.96 14.20
CA GLY A 311 -3.68 -2.16 13.81
C GLY A 311 -2.96 -2.95 12.71
N ILE A 312 -2.53 -2.25 11.65
CA ILE A 312 -1.73 -2.84 10.56
C ILE A 312 -0.41 -3.42 11.11
N ALA A 313 0.30 -2.68 11.95
CA ALA A 313 1.55 -3.15 12.55
C ALA A 313 1.35 -4.45 13.37
N LEU A 314 0.27 -4.54 14.16
CA LEU A 314 -0.08 -5.75 14.90
C LEU A 314 -0.38 -6.93 13.96
N GLY A 315 -1.07 -6.68 12.86
CA GLY A 315 -1.32 -7.68 11.80
C GLY A 315 -0.03 -8.25 11.21
N CYS A 316 0.90 -7.35 10.85
CA CYS A 316 2.23 -7.71 10.35
C CYS A 316 2.96 -8.64 11.33
N VAL A 317 2.97 -8.26 12.62
CA VAL A 317 3.69 -8.99 13.69
C VAL A 317 3.10 -10.37 13.97
N THR A 318 1.77 -10.47 13.99
CA THR A 318 1.08 -11.68 14.45
C THR A 318 0.84 -12.72 13.36
N TRP A 319 0.32 -12.32 12.20
CA TRP A 319 -0.08 -13.26 11.13
C TRP A 319 0.62 -13.05 9.79
N GLY A 320 1.40 -11.97 9.66
CA GLY A 320 2.17 -11.66 8.46
C GLY A 320 3.05 -12.79 7.91
N ARG A 321 3.42 -13.76 8.77
CA ARG A 321 4.29 -14.89 8.40
C ARG A 321 3.71 -15.80 7.35
N ARG A 322 2.38 -15.97 7.40
CA ARG A 322 1.66 -16.95 6.59
C ARG A 322 1.81 -16.62 5.11
N VAL A 323 1.41 -15.41 4.72
CA VAL A 323 1.49 -14.96 3.32
C VAL A 323 2.94 -14.72 2.91
N MET A 324 3.76 -14.12 3.78
CA MET A 324 5.14 -13.77 3.44
C MET A 324 6.01 -14.99 3.10
N ARG A 325 5.81 -16.14 3.77
CA ARG A 325 6.52 -17.39 3.44
C ARG A 325 6.17 -17.89 2.04
N THR A 326 4.90 -17.83 1.68
CA THR A 326 4.41 -18.37 0.41
C THR A 326 4.76 -17.46 -0.77
N VAL A 327 4.66 -16.14 -0.59
CA VAL A 327 5.10 -15.16 -1.59
C VAL A 327 6.62 -15.16 -1.71
N GLY A 328 7.34 -15.08 -0.58
CA GLY A 328 8.80 -15.09 -0.56
C GLY A 328 9.38 -16.37 -1.16
N GLY A 329 8.79 -17.53 -0.82
CA GLY A 329 9.11 -18.85 -1.37
C GLY A 329 9.03 -18.92 -2.90
N LYS A 330 7.93 -18.44 -3.47
CA LYS A 330 7.71 -18.39 -4.93
C LYS A 330 8.59 -17.35 -5.62
N ILE A 331 9.07 -16.34 -4.88
CA ILE A 331 9.92 -15.26 -5.36
C ILE A 331 11.42 -15.53 -5.12
N THR A 332 11.81 -16.61 -4.42
CA THR A 332 13.20 -16.94 -4.04
C THR A 332 14.23 -17.00 -5.18
N SER A 333 13.81 -17.00 -6.45
CA SER A 333 14.69 -16.83 -7.61
C SER A 333 15.16 -15.37 -7.84
N LEU A 334 14.74 -14.41 -7.03
CA LEU A 334 15.17 -13.02 -7.10
C LEU A 334 16.45 -12.77 -6.29
N ASN A 335 17.51 -12.38 -7.00
CA ASN A 335 18.70 -11.74 -6.47
C ASN A 335 18.44 -10.28 -6.08
N HIS A 336 19.34 -9.66 -5.32
CA HIS A 336 19.09 -8.39 -4.64
C HIS A 336 18.85 -7.22 -5.61
N THR A 337 19.55 -7.17 -6.74
CA THR A 337 19.35 -6.12 -7.76
C THR A 337 17.94 -6.15 -8.36
N ARG A 338 17.39 -7.36 -8.53
CA ARG A 338 16.01 -7.55 -8.98
C ARG A 338 15.03 -7.15 -7.90
N GLY A 339 15.25 -7.62 -6.66
CA GLY A 339 14.44 -7.24 -5.51
C GLY A 339 14.36 -5.72 -5.33
N PHE A 340 15.51 -5.05 -5.37
CA PHE A 340 15.61 -3.58 -5.35
C PHE A 340 14.78 -2.92 -6.45
N SER A 341 14.90 -3.38 -7.70
CA SER A 341 14.18 -2.78 -8.83
C SER A 341 12.66 -2.97 -8.72
N VAL A 342 12.22 -4.14 -8.25
CA VAL A 342 10.80 -4.44 -7.98
C VAL A 342 10.26 -3.53 -6.88
N GLU A 343 10.95 -3.48 -5.74
CA GLU A 343 10.55 -2.69 -4.57
C GLU A 343 10.52 -1.19 -4.91
N PHE A 344 11.54 -0.68 -5.61
CA PHE A 344 11.59 0.71 -6.03
C PHE A 344 10.42 1.06 -6.96
N GLY A 345 10.20 0.27 -8.02
CA GLY A 345 9.11 0.52 -8.96
C GLY A 345 7.72 0.46 -8.31
N ALA A 346 7.53 -0.48 -7.39
CA ALA A 346 6.28 -0.61 -6.65
C ALA A 346 6.08 0.56 -5.67
N ALA A 347 7.06 0.86 -4.82
CA ALA A 347 6.95 1.91 -3.81
C ALA A 347 6.74 3.30 -4.44
N THR A 348 7.46 3.63 -5.52
CA THR A 348 7.27 4.90 -6.23
C THR A 348 5.87 5.02 -6.80
N THR A 349 5.35 3.95 -7.40
CA THR A 349 3.98 3.94 -7.94
C THR A 349 2.94 4.09 -6.85
N VAL A 350 3.05 3.30 -5.77
CA VAL A 350 2.12 3.33 -4.65
C VAL A 350 2.10 4.70 -3.99
N LEU A 351 3.28 5.25 -3.70
CA LEU A 351 3.35 6.52 -2.99
C LEU A 351 2.84 7.70 -3.83
N PHE A 352 3.12 7.68 -5.14
CA PHE A 352 2.56 8.68 -6.05
C PHE A 352 1.03 8.58 -6.13
N ALA A 353 0.48 7.37 -6.20
CA ALA A 353 -0.96 7.15 -6.16
C ALA A 353 -1.58 7.63 -4.84
N SER A 354 -0.95 7.32 -3.69
CA SER A 354 -1.42 7.78 -2.38
C SER A 354 -1.52 9.31 -2.31
N LYS A 355 -0.58 10.02 -2.94
CA LYS A 355 -0.60 11.49 -3.00
C LYS A 355 -1.69 12.08 -3.87
N LEU A 356 -2.08 11.35 -4.89
CA LEU A 356 -3.22 11.70 -5.72
C LEU A 356 -4.56 11.28 -5.09
N GLY A 357 -4.54 10.76 -3.85
CA GLY A 357 -5.73 10.24 -3.17
C GLY A 357 -6.30 8.99 -3.85
N MET A 358 -5.54 8.32 -4.72
CA MET A 358 -6.00 7.14 -5.44
C MET A 358 -5.86 5.87 -4.58
N PRO A 359 -6.97 5.21 -4.22
CA PRO A 359 -6.92 3.91 -3.58
C PRO A 359 -6.53 2.85 -4.62
N ILE A 360 -5.30 2.35 -4.51
CA ILE A 360 -4.76 1.36 -5.44
C ILE A 360 -4.53 0.02 -4.74
N SER A 361 -4.21 -1.01 -5.52
CA SER A 361 -3.80 -2.31 -5.00
C SER A 361 -2.27 -2.40 -4.96
N THR A 362 -1.70 -2.42 -3.75
CA THR A 362 -0.26 -2.60 -3.54
C THR A 362 0.21 -3.97 -4.04
N SER A 363 -0.60 -5.02 -3.86
CA SER A 363 -0.34 -6.37 -4.39
C SER A 363 -0.29 -6.41 -5.91
N HIS A 364 -1.10 -5.60 -6.61
CA HIS A 364 -1.05 -5.55 -8.07
C HIS A 364 0.21 -4.86 -8.54
N THR A 365 0.53 -3.75 -7.88
CA THR A 365 1.65 -2.90 -8.23
C THR A 365 2.97 -3.66 -8.08
N ILE A 366 3.14 -4.44 -7.00
CA ILE A 366 4.32 -5.29 -6.82
C ILE A 366 4.40 -6.41 -7.86
N VAL A 367 3.26 -7.05 -8.21
CA VAL A 367 3.21 -8.08 -9.25
C VAL A 367 3.58 -7.50 -10.62
N GLY A 368 3.06 -6.32 -10.94
CA GLY A 368 3.44 -5.56 -12.14
C GLY A 368 4.94 -5.28 -12.18
N ALA A 369 5.51 -4.81 -11.07
CA ALA A 369 6.95 -4.58 -10.96
C ALA A 369 7.79 -5.87 -11.14
N VAL A 370 7.35 -7.01 -10.57
CA VAL A 370 7.97 -8.33 -10.79
C VAL A 370 7.92 -8.72 -12.27
N ILE A 371 6.78 -8.53 -12.94
CA ILE A 371 6.64 -8.77 -14.38
C ILE A 371 7.61 -7.91 -15.17
N GLY A 372 7.73 -6.62 -14.84
CA GLY A 372 8.66 -5.69 -15.48
C GLY A 372 10.12 -6.15 -15.43
N VAL A 373 10.58 -6.58 -14.25
CA VAL A 373 11.94 -7.14 -14.10
C VAL A 373 12.08 -8.48 -14.84
N GLY A 374 11.04 -9.30 -14.88
CA GLY A 374 10.99 -10.54 -15.66
C GLY A 374 11.14 -10.28 -17.17
N LEU A 375 10.36 -9.34 -17.71
CA LEU A 375 10.40 -8.95 -19.12
C LEU A 375 11.76 -8.40 -19.53
N ALA A 376 12.44 -7.67 -18.64
CA ALA A 376 13.78 -7.17 -18.89
C ALA A 376 14.84 -8.28 -19.11
N ARG A 377 14.56 -9.51 -18.68
CA ARG A 377 15.41 -10.70 -18.86
C ARG A 377 14.98 -11.60 -20.03
N GLY A 378 13.79 -11.38 -20.59
CA GLY A 378 13.17 -12.22 -21.61
C GLY A 378 11.96 -13.00 -21.09
N LEU A 379 10.98 -13.20 -21.98
CA LEU A 379 9.65 -13.76 -21.67
C LEU A 379 9.68 -15.15 -21.01
N ALA A 380 10.72 -15.95 -21.25
CA ALA A 380 10.88 -17.30 -20.69
C ALA A 380 11.14 -17.31 -19.16
N ALA A 381 11.45 -16.16 -18.55
CA ALA A 381 11.72 -16.06 -17.12
C ALA A 381 10.44 -15.87 -16.26
N ILE A 382 9.26 -15.81 -16.88
CA ILE A 382 7.99 -15.49 -16.21
C ILE A 382 7.11 -16.74 -16.12
N ASP A 383 6.75 -17.14 -14.90
CA ASP A 383 5.74 -18.18 -14.69
C ASP A 383 4.32 -17.61 -14.87
N MET A 384 3.76 -17.81 -16.06
CA MET A 384 2.42 -17.35 -16.42
C MET A 384 1.29 -18.03 -15.60
N SER A 385 1.54 -19.20 -15.00
CA SER A 385 0.55 -19.87 -14.15
C SER A 385 0.31 -19.09 -12.85
N ILE A 386 1.38 -18.57 -12.25
CA ILE A 386 1.29 -17.75 -11.03
C ILE A 386 0.55 -16.44 -11.33
N ILE A 387 0.87 -15.77 -12.44
CA ILE A 387 0.21 -14.52 -12.84
C ILE A 387 -1.28 -14.74 -13.07
N LYS A 388 -1.67 -15.80 -13.80
CA LYS A 388 -3.09 -16.12 -14.03
C LYS A 388 -3.86 -16.35 -12.73
N LYS A 389 -3.28 -17.10 -11.78
CA LYS A 389 -3.91 -17.36 -10.46
C LYS A 389 -4.13 -16.06 -9.68
N ILE A 390 -3.15 -15.17 -9.72
CA ILE A 390 -3.20 -13.86 -9.07
C ILE A 390 -4.29 -12.98 -9.71
N ILE A 391 -4.32 -12.86 -11.04
CA ILE A 391 -5.36 -12.07 -11.74
C ILE A 391 -6.76 -12.64 -11.44
N THR A 392 -6.90 -13.97 -11.38
CA THR A 392 -8.17 -14.61 -11.05
C THR A 392 -8.64 -14.27 -9.64
N SER A 393 -7.74 -14.28 -8.64
CA SER A 393 -8.11 -13.89 -7.28
C SER A 393 -8.54 -12.42 -7.19
N TRP A 394 -7.93 -11.55 -8.00
CA TRP A 394 -8.28 -10.13 -8.05
C TRP A 394 -9.70 -9.89 -8.58
N VAL A 395 -10.07 -10.57 -9.66
CA VAL A 395 -11.40 -10.48 -10.27
C VAL A 395 -12.47 -11.01 -9.32
N LEU A 396 -12.19 -12.11 -8.60
CA LEU A 396 -13.14 -12.71 -7.65
C LEU A 396 -13.28 -11.92 -6.35
N THR A 397 -12.27 -11.14 -5.96
CA THR A 397 -12.29 -10.41 -4.67
C THR A 397 -13.42 -9.39 -4.60
N VAL A 398 -13.63 -8.59 -5.65
CA VAL A 398 -14.65 -7.53 -5.65
C VAL A 398 -16.07 -8.11 -5.51
N PRO A 399 -16.52 -9.09 -6.33
CA PRO A 399 -17.85 -9.69 -6.17
C PRO A 399 -18.06 -10.37 -4.83
N ILE A 400 -17.05 -11.12 -4.33
CA ILE A 400 -17.16 -11.83 -3.05
C ILE A 400 -17.34 -10.84 -1.90
N ALA A 401 -16.54 -9.77 -1.87
CA ALA A 401 -16.67 -8.75 -0.84
C ALA A 401 -17.99 -7.98 -0.94
N ALA A 402 -18.44 -7.66 -2.15
CA ALA A 402 -19.73 -7.00 -2.39
C ALA A 402 -20.91 -7.84 -1.89
N ILE A 403 -20.96 -9.12 -2.25
CA ILE A 403 -22.04 -10.04 -1.84
C ILE A 403 -22.01 -10.25 -0.32
N THR A 404 -20.82 -10.41 0.26
CA THR A 404 -20.69 -10.61 1.72
C THR A 404 -21.16 -9.36 2.47
N SER A 405 -20.77 -8.17 2.00
CA SER A 405 -21.22 -6.89 2.56
C SER A 405 -22.74 -6.74 2.47
N ALA A 406 -23.32 -7.02 1.30
CA ALA A 406 -24.76 -7.01 1.07
C ALA A 406 -25.52 -7.89 2.09
N LEU A 407 -25.08 -9.14 2.28
CA LEU A 407 -25.72 -10.07 3.22
C LEU A 407 -25.59 -9.62 4.67
N LEU A 408 -24.40 -9.17 5.08
CA LEU A 408 -24.17 -8.65 6.44
C LEU A 408 -24.98 -7.38 6.70
N PHE A 409 -25.06 -6.48 5.72
CA PHE A 409 -25.85 -5.27 5.79
C PHE A 409 -27.35 -5.58 5.97
N ILE A 410 -27.91 -6.48 5.15
CA ILE A 410 -29.32 -6.90 5.28
C ILE A 410 -29.59 -7.48 6.67
N GLY A 411 -28.72 -8.39 7.13
CA GLY A 411 -28.87 -9.00 8.46
C GLY A 411 -28.81 -7.99 9.60
N LEU A 412 -27.82 -7.09 9.58
CA LEU A 412 -27.69 -6.04 10.59
C LEU A 412 -28.86 -5.05 10.55
N LYS A 413 -29.29 -4.66 9.34
CA LYS A 413 -30.45 -3.78 9.15
C LYS A 413 -31.69 -4.37 9.79
N SER A 414 -31.99 -5.65 9.54
CA SER A 414 -33.17 -6.33 10.11
C SER A 414 -33.14 -6.54 11.64
N ILE A 415 -31.96 -6.46 12.26
CA ILE A 415 -31.82 -6.58 13.72
C ILE A 415 -31.97 -5.22 14.41
N ILE A 416 -31.48 -4.16 13.77
CA ILE A 416 -31.38 -2.81 14.37
C ILE A 416 -32.58 -1.93 14.02
N LEU A 417 -33.14 -2.10 12.82
CA LEU A 417 -34.29 -1.35 12.29
C LEU A 417 -35.45 -2.31 12.01
#